data_AF-H1LHT8-F1
#
_entry.id   AF-H1LHT8-F1
#
_cell.length_a   1.000
_cell.length_b   1.000
_cell.length_c   1.000
_cell.angle_alpha   90.00
_cell.angle_beta   90.00
_cell.angle_gamma   90.00
#
_symmetry.space_group_name_H-M   'P 1'
#
loop_
_entity.id
_entity.type
_entity.pdbx_description
1 polymer ?
#
loop_
_entity_poly.entity_id
_entity_poly.type
_entity_poly.pdbx_seq_one_letter_code
_entity_poly.pdbx_strand_id
1 'polypeptide(L)'
;MIRKLYALSKFETRIVLSDKAIFLFTLIFPTVYFLFIALTRGVNASGQAFYSVIPGFWTYMVLVGVVNQITSAIVTMRENNFLKMFTFIAGDKRLIYYANLIPQVVIIQAEILIFDVVAAVIYHANPAVLKFMAAAWLANFIIIPVVSFFTSLILIIPVKVQTMGALMTGYIFLGLALAYVQTSSMTIKTLLTAINPGNFIINMYLLLIPGNGRLDNLVMLVVVAIVYLAVSNIVISRMSLNSATTCA
;
A
#
# COMPACT_ATOMS: atom_id res chain seq x y z
N MET A 1 -6.14 18.70 -18.79
CA MET A 1 -6.13 17.75 -17.65
C MET A 1 -4.74 17.14 -17.43
N ILE A 2 -4.14 16.48 -18.42
CA ILE A 2 -2.82 15.80 -18.31
C ILE A 2 -1.68 16.75 -17.88
N ARG A 3 -1.58 17.95 -18.46
CA ARG A 3 -0.56 18.94 -18.05
C ARG A 3 -0.66 19.35 -16.57
N LYS A 4 -1.89 19.49 -16.05
CA LYS A 4 -2.14 19.80 -14.63
C LYS A 4 -1.74 18.62 -13.74
N LEU A 5 -2.11 17.40 -14.13
CA LEU A 5 -1.73 16.17 -13.45
C LEU A 5 -0.20 16.04 -13.36
N TYR A 6 0.51 16.21 -14.48
CA TYR A 6 1.96 16.14 -14.52
C TYR A 6 2.65 17.18 -13.62
N ALA A 7 2.18 18.44 -13.66
CA ALA A 7 2.75 19.51 -12.84
C ALA A 7 2.56 19.23 -11.34
N LEU A 8 1.36 18.79 -10.94
CA LEU A 8 1.08 18.41 -9.55
C LEU A 8 1.89 17.18 -9.13
N SER A 9 1.94 16.13 -9.95
CA SER A 9 2.75 14.95 -9.66
C SER A 9 4.23 15.29 -9.47
N LYS A 10 4.79 16.16 -10.32
CA LYS A 10 6.19 16.61 -10.17
C LYS A 10 6.43 17.36 -8.86
N PHE A 11 5.45 18.15 -8.41
CA PHE A 11 5.51 18.84 -7.12
C PHE A 11 5.46 17.86 -5.95
N GLU A 12 4.53 16.91 -5.98
CA GLU A 12 4.41 15.85 -4.98
C GLU A 12 5.69 15.02 -4.87
N THR A 13 6.29 14.62 -6.00
CA THR A 13 7.57 13.88 -5.98
C THR A 13 8.67 14.63 -5.23
N ARG A 14 8.75 15.97 -5.39
CA ARG A 14 9.76 16.77 -4.69
C ARG A 14 9.52 16.84 -3.19
N ILE A 15 8.26 16.94 -2.77
CA ILE A 15 7.91 16.93 -1.34
C ILE A 15 8.34 15.59 -0.73
N VAL A 16 7.98 14.47 -1.35
CA VAL A 16 8.25 13.14 -0.80
C VAL A 16 9.74 12.86 -0.72
N LEU A 17 10.49 13.19 -1.79
CA LEU A 17 11.95 13.02 -1.79
C LEU A 17 12.67 13.93 -0.79
N SER A 18 12.03 15.01 -0.33
CA SER A 18 12.58 15.87 0.73
C SER A 18 12.39 15.26 2.13
N ASP A 19 11.35 14.44 2.32
CA ASP A 19 11.08 13.76 3.59
C ASP A 19 11.77 12.39 3.63
N LYS A 20 13.05 12.41 4.03
CA LYS A 20 13.87 11.20 4.14
C LYS A 20 13.39 10.24 5.23
N ALA A 21 12.60 10.70 6.20
CA ALA A 21 12.20 9.88 7.34
C ALA A 21 11.23 8.77 6.92
N ILE A 22 10.40 9.03 5.90
CA ILE A 22 9.46 8.04 5.36
C ILE A 22 10.19 6.78 4.89
N PHE A 23 11.30 6.92 4.17
CA PHE A 23 12.13 5.81 3.68
C PHE A 23 12.70 4.93 4.79
N LEU A 24 12.87 5.47 6.00
CA LEU A 24 13.31 4.67 7.15
C LEU A 24 12.26 3.60 7.49
N PHE A 25 10.99 4.00 7.51
CA PHE A 25 9.89 3.11 7.87
C PHE A 25 9.49 2.18 6.72
N THR A 26 9.54 2.65 5.48
CA THR A 26 9.05 1.89 4.33
C THR A 26 10.10 0.94 3.74
N LEU A 27 11.40 1.25 3.87
CA LEU A 27 12.48 0.45 3.29
C LEU A 27 13.49 -0.05 4.33
N ILE A 28 14.05 0.84 5.15
CA ILE A 28 15.18 0.47 6.02
C ILE A 28 14.74 -0.52 7.10
N PHE A 29 13.66 -0.24 7.81
CA PHE A 29 13.14 -1.13 8.86
C PHE A 29 12.80 -2.54 8.36
N PRO A 30 12.00 -2.73 7.29
CA PRO A 30 11.74 -4.07 6.79
C PRO A 30 13.01 -4.77 6.31
N THR A 31 13.96 -4.04 5.70
CA THR A 31 15.24 -4.63 5.25
C THR A 31 16.10 -5.08 6.43
N VAL A 32 16.25 -4.24 7.46
CA VAL A 32 17.04 -4.57 8.66
C VAL A 32 16.41 -5.75 9.40
N TYR A 33 15.08 -5.75 9.55
CA TYR A 33 14.36 -6.86 10.18
C TYR A 33 14.49 -8.16 9.39
N PHE A 34 14.42 -8.07 8.05
CA PHE A 34 14.67 -9.20 7.17
C PHE A 34 16.08 -9.78 7.33
N LEU A 35 17.11 -8.94 7.34
CA LEU A 35 18.49 -9.35 7.56
C LEU A 35 18.67 -10.00 8.93
N PHE A 36 18.07 -9.43 9.97
CA PHE A 36 18.08 -10.02 11.31
C PHE A 36 17.49 -11.44 11.32
N ILE A 37 16.32 -11.64 10.69
CA ILE A 37 15.71 -12.97 10.57
C ILE A 37 16.61 -13.93 9.78
N ALA A 38 17.13 -13.49 8.64
CA ALA A 38 17.95 -14.32 7.76
C ALA A 38 19.24 -14.79 8.45
N LEU A 39 19.88 -13.92 9.23
CA LEU A 39 21.10 -14.23 9.96
C LEU A 39 20.85 -15.10 11.21
N THR A 40 19.74 -14.89 11.92
CA THR A 40 19.46 -15.61 13.19
C THR A 40 18.85 -16.99 12.99
N ARG A 41 18.00 -17.18 11.97
CA ARG A 41 17.31 -18.46 11.74
C ARG A 41 18.10 -19.43 10.85
N GLY A 42 19.24 -18.97 10.32
CA GLY A 42 19.98 -19.66 9.28
C GLY A 42 19.21 -19.60 7.95
N VAL A 43 19.89 -19.24 6.87
CA VAL A 43 19.32 -19.27 5.52
C VAL A 43 19.20 -20.74 5.10
N ASN A 44 18.16 -21.43 5.55
CA ASN A 44 17.77 -22.69 4.92
C ASN A 44 17.19 -22.32 3.55
N ALA A 45 18.07 -22.33 2.55
CA ALA A 45 17.90 -21.91 1.15
C ALA A 45 16.89 -22.78 0.36
N SER A 46 15.82 -23.25 1.01
CA SER A 46 14.68 -23.83 0.31
C SER A 46 13.83 -22.71 -0.27
N GLY A 47 13.51 -22.78 -1.56
CA GLY A 47 12.59 -21.83 -2.20
C GLY A 47 11.23 -21.76 -1.50
N GLN A 48 10.83 -22.82 -0.79
CA GLN A 48 9.60 -22.88 -0.01
C GLN A 48 9.59 -21.91 1.18
N ALA A 49 10.73 -21.74 1.87
CA ALA A 49 10.85 -20.76 2.95
C ALA A 49 10.76 -19.32 2.42
N PHE A 50 11.20 -19.07 1.19
CA PHE A 50 11.08 -17.76 0.56
C PHE A 50 9.61 -17.40 0.31
N TYR A 51 8.83 -18.33 -0.24
CA TYR A 51 7.42 -18.10 -0.57
C TYR A 51 6.52 -17.84 0.65
N SER A 52 6.91 -18.30 1.84
CA SER A 52 6.13 -18.08 3.07
C SER A 52 6.48 -16.77 3.79
N VAL A 53 7.73 -16.31 3.69
CA VAL A 53 8.25 -15.18 4.48
C VAL A 53 8.11 -13.85 3.73
N ILE A 54 8.53 -13.83 2.46
CA ILE A 54 8.70 -12.58 1.70
C ILE A 54 7.37 -11.83 1.43
N PRO A 55 6.24 -12.50 1.15
CA PRO A 55 4.96 -11.80 0.99
C PRO A 55 4.56 -10.93 2.18
N GLY A 56 5.00 -11.28 3.39
CA GLY A 56 4.73 -10.51 4.60
C GLY A 56 5.48 -9.18 4.62
N PHE A 57 6.74 -9.19 4.17
CA PHE A 57 7.53 -7.97 4.01
C PHE A 57 6.95 -7.06 2.95
N TRP A 58 6.59 -7.60 1.79
CA TRP A 58 5.93 -6.81 0.75
C TRP A 58 4.59 -6.24 1.21
N THR A 59 3.79 -7.02 1.95
CA THR A 59 2.53 -6.54 2.52
C THR A 59 2.75 -5.38 3.47
N TYR A 60 3.76 -5.47 4.34
CA TYR A 60 4.16 -4.36 5.20
C TYR A 60 4.55 -3.12 4.37
N MET A 61 5.46 -3.27 3.40
CA MET A 61 5.96 -2.15 2.59
C MET A 61 4.83 -1.46 1.81
N VAL A 62 3.94 -2.23 1.18
CA VAL A 62 2.79 -1.69 0.45
C VAL A 62 1.83 -0.97 1.41
N LEU A 63 1.47 -1.58 2.53
CA LEU A 63 0.46 -1.02 3.44
C LEU A 63 0.99 0.24 4.14
N VAL A 64 2.21 0.21 4.66
CA VAL A 64 2.87 1.37 5.27
C VAL A 64 3.13 2.46 4.24
N GLY A 65 3.63 2.10 3.05
CA GLY A 65 3.86 3.03 1.95
C GLY A 65 2.58 3.75 1.54
N VAL A 66 1.49 3.02 1.32
CA VAL A 66 0.21 3.61 0.94
C VAL A 66 -0.33 4.54 2.04
N VAL A 67 -0.38 4.08 3.29
CA VAL A 67 -0.98 4.86 4.37
C VAL A 67 -0.17 6.12 4.66
N ASN A 68 1.16 6.00 4.75
CA ASN A 68 2.03 7.13 5.10
C ASN A 68 2.28 8.07 3.93
N GLN A 69 2.43 7.56 2.70
CA GLN A 69 2.83 8.38 1.56
C GLN A 69 1.61 8.95 0.81
N ILE A 70 0.49 8.22 0.78
CA ILE A 70 -0.71 8.64 0.03
C ILE A 70 -1.78 9.19 0.98
N THR A 71 -2.30 8.36 1.89
CA THR A 71 -3.42 8.77 2.75
C THR A 71 -3.04 9.94 3.65
N SER A 72 -1.88 9.87 4.32
CA SER A 72 -1.39 10.94 5.21
C SER A 72 -1.10 12.25 4.46
N ALA A 73 -0.58 12.18 3.23
CA ALA A 73 -0.35 13.36 2.40
C ALA A 73 -1.67 14.11 2.13
N ILE A 74 -2.72 13.38 1.75
CA ILE A 74 -4.04 13.99 1.49
C ILE A 74 -4.66 14.55 2.78
N VAL A 75 -4.54 13.86 3.92
CA VAL A 75 -5.01 14.41 5.21
C VAL A 75 -4.26 15.70 5.54
N THR A 76 -2.94 15.72 5.40
CA THR A 76 -2.11 16.89 5.69
C THR A 76 -2.50 18.07 4.78
N MET A 77 -2.75 17.83 3.49
CA MET A 77 -3.26 18.85 2.57
C MET A 77 -4.64 19.38 2.96
N ARG A 78 -5.54 18.52 3.44
CA ARG A 78 -6.87 18.92 3.92
C ARG A 78 -6.75 19.87 5.11
N GLU A 79 -5.88 19.54 6.05
CA GLU A 79 -5.75 20.25 7.32
C GLU A 79 -5.01 21.58 7.17
N ASN A 80 -4.05 21.65 6.24
CA ASN A 80 -3.36 22.89 5.89
C ASN A 80 -4.15 23.78 4.90
N ASN A 81 -5.41 23.46 4.59
CA ASN A 81 -6.25 24.10 3.57
C ASN A 81 -5.70 24.07 2.13
N PHE A 82 -4.54 23.43 1.87
CA PHE A 82 -4.00 23.25 0.52
C PHE A 82 -4.96 22.47 -0.38
N LEU A 83 -5.74 21.54 0.18
CA LEU A 83 -6.72 20.80 -0.58
C LEU A 83 -7.80 21.70 -1.19
N LYS A 84 -8.23 22.77 -0.49
CA LYS A 84 -9.16 23.78 -1.05
C LYS A 84 -8.50 24.56 -2.18
N MET A 85 -7.29 25.05 -1.95
CA MET A 85 -6.54 25.84 -2.93
C MET A 85 -6.31 25.03 -4.22
N PHE A 86 -5.84 23.78 -4.09
CA PHE A 86 -5.64 22.91 -5.24
C PHE A 86 -6.95 22.51 -5.90
N THR A 87 -8.04 22.30 -5.15
CA THR A 87 -9.35 22.01 -5.75
C THR A 87 -9.87 23.21 -6.55
N PHE A 88 -9.66 24.44 -6.08
CA PHE A 88 -10.01 25.65 -6.81
C PHE A 88 -9.24 25.78 -8.14
N ILE A 89 -7.95 25.44 -8.15
CA ILE A 89 -7.09 25.51 -9.35
C ILE A 89 -7.33 24.34 -10.31
N ALA A 90 -7.49 23.12 -9.77
CA ALA A 90 -7.62 21.89 -10.53
C ALA A 90 -9.05 21.65 -11.04
N GLY A 91 -10.06 22.12 -10.30
CA GLY A 91 -11.48 21.91 -10.57
C GLY A 91 -12.03 20.55 -10.10
N ASP A 92 -11.18 19.58 -9.81
CA ASP A 92 -11.57 18.23 -9.36
C ASP A 92 -10.63 17.68 -8.29
N LYS A 93 -11.22 17.20 -7.19
CA LYS A 93 -10.57 16.53 -6.06
C LYS A 93 -9.86 15.23 -6.46
N ARG A 94 -10.43 14.50 -7.42
CA ARG A 94 -9.86 13.25 -7.92
C ARG A 94 -8.51 13.47 -8.59
N LEU A 95 -8.36 14.60 -9.29
CA LEU A 95 -7.11 14.95 -9.97
C LEU A 95 -5.97 15.12 -8.97
N ILE A 96 -6.24 15.70 -7.80
CA ILE A 96 -5.25 15.87 -6.72
C ILE A 96 -4.84 14.49 -6.18
N TYR A 97 -5.83 13.63 -5.93
CA TYR A 97 -5.56 12.26 -5.47
C TYR A 97 -4.72 11.47 -6.47
N TYR A 98 -5.05 11.50 -7.77
CA TYR A 98 -4.25 10.85 -8.80
C TYR A 98 -2.85 11.47 -8.93
N ALA A 99 -2.75 12.79 -8.78
CA ALA A 99 -1.47 13.49 -8.84
C ALA A 99 -0.51 13.05 -7.74
N ASN A 100 -1.04 12.72 -6.56
CA ASN A 100 -0.29 12.15 -5.45
C ASN A 100 -0.05 10.64 -5.64
N LEU A 101 -1.07 9.86 -6.04
CA LEU A 101 -0.96 8.41 -6.21
C LEU A 101 0.15 7.99 -7.19
N ILE A 102 0.25 8.64 -8.36
CA ILE A 102 1.18 8.22 -9.42
C ILE A 102 2.65 8.25 -8.97
N PRO A 103 3.19 9.38 -8.44
CA PRO A 103 4.51 9.42 -7.84
C PRO A 103 4.74 8.36 -6.77
N GLN A 104 3.77 8.17 -5.87
CA GLN A 104 3.93 7.26 -4.74
C GLN A 104 3.99 5.79 -5.16
N VAL A 105 3.24 5.41 -6.20
CA VAL A 105 3.38 4.08 -6.80
C VAL A 105 4.81 3.86 -7.27
N VAL A 106 5.43 4.83 -7.95
CA VAL A 106 6.80 4.71 -8.44
C VAL A 106 7.80 4.62 -7.29
N ILE A 107 7.62 5.43 -6.24
CA ILE A 107 8.51 5.43 -5.07
C ILE A 107 8.43 4.11 -4.31
N ILE A 108 7.22 3.64 -3.98
CA ILE A 108 7.01 2.35 -3.30
C ILE A 108 7.56 1.20 -4.16
N GLN A 109 7.40 1.25 -5.48
CA GLN A 109 7.97 0.24 -6.38
C GLN A 109 9.50 0.24 -6.41
N ALA A 110 10.13 1.41 -6.31
CA ALA A 110 11.58 1.52 -6.19
C ALA A 110 12.07 0.96 -4.85
N GLU A 111 11.36 1.24 -3.74
CA GLU A 111 11.66 0.68 -2.43
C GLU A 111 11.57 -0.85 -2.44
N ILE A 112 10.47 -1.40 -2.96
CA ILE A 112 10.29 -2.86 -3.07
C ILE A 112 11.37 -3.48 -3.95
N LEU A 113 11.77 -2.83 -5.05
CA LEU A 113 12.86 -3.33 -5.89
C LEU A 113 14.21 -3.38 -5.15
N ILE A 114 14.52 -2.35 -4.36
CA ILE A 114 15.76 -2.34 -3.55
C ILE A 114 15.71 -3.47 -2.52
N PHE A 115 14.59 -3.62 -1.82
CA PHE A 115 14.38 -4.72 -0.88
C PHE A 115 14.53 -6.09 -1.55
N ASP A 116 13.94 -6.26 -2.73
CA ASP A 116 14.01 -7.50 -3.51
C ASP A 116 15.43 -7.85 -3.92
N VAL A 117 16.24 -6.87 -4.33
CA VAL A 117 17.66 -7.10 -4.63
C VAL A 117 18.40 -7.61 -3.39
N VAL A 118 18.18 -6.99 -2.23
CA VAL A 118 18.78 -7.45 -0.96
C VAL A 118 18.31 -8.87 -0.63
N ALA A 119 17.01 -9.15 -0.72
CA ALA A 119 16.44 -10.45 -0.43
C ALA A 119 16.97 -11.55 -1.35
N ALA A 120 17.09 -11.27 -2.64
CA ALA A 120 17.60 -12.20 -3.65
C ALA A 120 19.07 -12.56 -3.40
N VAL A 121 19.90 -11.60 -3.02
CA VAL A 121 21.32 -11.82 -2.69
C VAL A 121 21.46 -12.69 -1.44
N ILE A 122 20.73 -12.37 -0.38
CA ILE A 122 20.85 -13.08 0.91
C ILE A 122 20.35 -14.53 0.80
N TYR A 123 19.24 -14.76 0.10
CA TYR A 123 18.66 -16.11 -0.06
C TYR A 123 19.28 -16.92 -1.20
N HIS A 124 20.21 -16.35 -1.97
CA HIS A 124 20.74 -16.97 -3.19
C HIS A 124 19.60 -17.46 -4.10
N ALA A 125 18.71 -16.53 -4.46
CA ALA A 125 17.44 -16.85 -5.11
C ALA A 125 17.63 -17.68 -6.40
N ASN A 126 16.94 -18.81 -6.48
CA ASN A 126 16.90 -19.62 -7.69
C ASN A 126 16.05 -18.94 -8.79
N PRO A 127 16.13 -19.40 -10.05
CA PRO A 127 15.38 -18.79 -11.15
C PRO A 127 13.85 -18.78 -10.97
N ALA A 128 13.29 -19.75 -10.22
CA ALA A 128 11.85 -19.80 -9.95
C ALA A 128 11.43 -18.70 -8.96
N VAL A 129 12.23 -18.49 -7.91
CA VAL A 129 12.04 -17.42 -6.93
C VAL A 129 12.19 -16.06 -7.62
N LEU A 130 13.19 -15.86 -8.47
CA LEU A 130 13.36 -14.61 -9.22
C LEU A 130 12.16 -14.31 -10.14
N LYS A 131 11.59 -15.32 -10.80
CA LYS A 131 10.35 -15.17 -11.58
C LYS A 131 9.17 -14.75 -10.71
N PHE A 132 9.03 -15.35 -9.54
CA PHE A 132 8.00 -14.99 -8.56
C PHE A 132 8.16 -13.54 -8.07
N MET A 133 9.38 -13.12 -7.73
CA MET A 133 9.68 -11.74 -7.32
C MET A 133 9.36 -10.74 -8.44
N ALA A 134 9.78 -11.02 -9.67
CA ALA A 134 9.46 -10.18 -10.82
C ALA A 134 7.94 -10.08 -11.07
N ALA A 135 7.21 -11.20 -10.95
CA ALA A 135 5.76 -11.20 -11.08
C ALA A 135 5.07 -10.39 -9.96
N ALA A 136 5.52 -10.53 -8.71
CA ALA A 136 5.01 -9.78 -7.57
C ALA A 136 5.30 -8.28 -7.70
N TRP A 137 6.51 -7.92 -8.14
CA TRP A 137 6.90 -6.54 -8.42
C TRP A 137 6.02 -5.91 -9.51
N LEU A 138 5.72 -6.65 -10.59
CA LEU A 138 4.77 -6.18 -11.61
C LEU A 138 3.34 -6.07 -11.07
N ALA A 139 2.89 -7.04 -10.27
CA ALA A 139 1.55 -7.03 -9.67
C ALA A 139 1.33 -5.80 -8.76
N ASN A 140 2.39 -5.27 -8.14
CA ASN A 140 2.30 -4.08 -7.29
C ASN A 140 1.82 -2.82 -8.03
N PHE A 141 2.00 -2.71 -9.34
CA PHE A 141 1.39 -1.62 -10.13
C PHE A 141 -0.14 -1.63 -10.09
N ILE A 142 -0.75 -2.78 -9.77
CA ILE A 142 -2.19 -2.95 -9.60
C ILE A 142 -2.57 -2.93 -8.12
N ILE A 143 -1.80 -3.66 -7.28
CA ILE A 143 -2.09 -3.79 -5.85
C ILE A 143 -2.02 -2.43 -5.15
N ILE A 144 -0.97 -1.63 -5.39
CA ILE A 144 -0.78 -0.34 -4.70
C ILE A 144 -1.96 0.61 -4.96
N PRO A 145 -2.40 0.86 -6.22
CA PRO A 145 -3.61 1.64 -6.47
C PRO A 145 -4.85 1.09 -5.75
N VAL A 146 -5.13 -0.21 -5.87
CA VAL A 146 -6.32 -0.84 -5.26
C VAL A 146 -6.35 -0.64 -3.74
N VAL A 147 -5.22 -0.90 -3.07
CA VAL A 147 -5.07 -0.70 -1.63
C VAL A 147 -5.16 0.78 -1.27
N SER A 148 -4.55 1.66 -2.06
CA SER A 148 -4.65 3.11 -1.88
C SER A 148 -6.08 3.59 -1.89
N PHE A 149 -6.87 3.16 -2.88
CA PHE A 149 -8.29 3.44 -2.91
C PHE A 149 -8.96 2.98 -1.63
N PHE A 150 -8.79 1.73 -1.19
CA PHE A 150 -9.38 1.27 0.07
C PHE A 150 -8.98 2.12 1.29
N THR A 151 -7.71 2.46 1.44
CA THR A 151 -7.24 3.29 2.57
C THR A 151 -7.80 4.72 2.53
N SER A 152 -8.26 5.20 1.38
CA SER A 152 -8.90 6.52 1.25
C SER A 152 -10.22 6.62 2.04
N LEU A 153 -10.81 5.50 2.48
CA LEU A 153 -11.95 5.49 3.41
C LEU A 153 -11.65 6.23 4.72
N ILE A 154 -10.39 6.26 5.16
CA ILE A 154 -9.94 7.01 6.34
C ILE A 154 -10.20 8.51 6.17
N LEU A 155 -10.22 9.03 4.95
CA LEU A 155 -10.43 10.46 4.66
C LEU A 155 -11.84 10.94 5.02
N ILE A 156 -12.81 10.02 5.19
CA ILE A 156 -14.17 10.35 5.63
C ILE A 156 -14.18 10.75 7.11
N ILE A 157 -13.28 10.20 7.91
CA ILE A 157 -13.34 10.33 9.36
C ILE A 157 -12.89 11.77 9.75
N PRO A 158 -13.74 12.55 10.43
CA PRO A 158 -13.42 13.94 10.81
C PRO A 158 -12.55 13.95 12.07
N VAL A 159 -11.28 13.59 11.91
CA VAL A 159 -10.32 13.46 13.01
C VAL A 159 -9.19 14.49 12.86
N LYS A 160 -8.74 15.05 13.98
CA LYS A 160 -7.61 15.97 14.04
C LYS A 160 -6.32 15.29 13.55
N VAL A 161 -5.40 16.05 12.97
CA VAL A 161 -4.09 15.53 12.48
C VAL A 161 -3.35 14.71 13.54
N GLN A 162 -3.35 15.22 14.78
CA GLN A 162 -2.64 14.61 15.92
C GLN A 162 -3.14 13.19 16.22
N THR A 163 -4.44 12.95 16.12
CA THR A 163 -5.05 11.63 16.33
C THR A 163 -5.06 10.79 15.06
N MET A 164 -4.95 11.39 13.87
CA MET A 164 -4.84 10.67 12.60
C MET A 164 -3.59 9.78 12.54
N GLY A 165 -2.44 10.25 13.03
CA GLY A 165 -1.21 9.45 13.06
C GLY A 165 -1.37 8.16 13.88
N ALA A 166 -2.03 8.26 15.03
CA ALA A 166 -2.35 7.10 15.87
C ALA A 166 -3.33 6.14 15.17
N LEU A 167 -4.37 6.66 14.51
CA LEU A 167 -5.32 5.85 13.74
C LEU A 167 -4.67 5.13 12.57
N MET A 168 -3.81 5.81 11.81
CA MET A 168 -3.07 5.23 10.69
C MET A 168 -2.14 4.11 11.16
N THR A 169 -1.43 4.34 12.27
CA THR A 169 -0.54 3.34 12.88
C THR A 169 -1.34 2.14 13.39
N GLY A 170 -2.44 2.37 14.12
CA GLY A 170 -3.32 1.30 14.60
C GLY A 170 -3.93 0.49 13.46
N TYR A 171 -4.29 1.16 12.37
CA TYR A 171 -4.77 0.52 11.14
C TYR A 171 -3.70 -0.37 10.49
N ILE A 172 -2.45 0.10 10.40
CA ILE A 172 -1.32 -0.72 9.92
C ILE A 172 -1.17 -1.97 10.79
N PHE A 173 -1.13 -1.81 12.12
CA PHE A 173 -0.96 -2.95 13.03
C PHE A 173 -2.11 -3.97 12.91
N LEU A 174 -3.36 -3.52 12.92
CA LEU A 174 -4.52 -4.40 12.76
C LEU A 174 -4.51 -5.08 11.39
N GLY A 175 -4.18 -4.33 10.34
CA GLY A 175 -4.10 -4.86 8.97
C GLY A 175 -3.08 -5.99 8.86
N LEU A 176 -1.90 -5.82 9.46
CA LEU A 176 -0.84 -6.82 9.47
C LEU A 176 -1.16 -8.01 10.37
N ALA A 177 -1.69 -7.78 11.57
CA ALA A 177 -2.06 -8.84 12.51
C ALA A 177 -3.10 -9.80 11.89
N LEU A 178 -4.06 -9.23 11.15
CA LEU A 178 -5.11 -9.98 10.47
C LEU A 178 -4.69 -10.46 9.06
N ALA A 179 -3.51 -10.08 8.56
CA ALA A 179 -3.12 -10.38 7.18
C ALA A 179 -2.95 -11.88 6.93
N TYR A 180 -2.38 -12.61 7.89
CA TYR A 180 -2.07 -14.04 7.78
C TYR A 180 -3.14 -14.97 8.34
N VAL A 181 -4.28 -14.46 8.80
CA VAL A 181 -5.35 -15.31 9.34
C VAL A 181 -5.89 -16.19 8.23
N GLN A 182 -5.71 -17.51 8.39
CA GLN A 182 -6.21 -18.53 7.47
C GLN A 182 -7.52 -19.10 8.00
N THR A 183 -8.52 -19.19 7.13
CA THR A 183 -9.83 -19.74 7.47
C THR A 183 -10.23 -20.79 6.44
N SER A 184 -10.76 -21.92 6.89
CA SER A 184 -11.27 -22.97 6.00
C SER A 184 -12.56 -22.57 5.28
N SER A 185 -13.35 -21.67 5.86
CA SER A 185 -14.58 -21.16 5.26
C SER A 185 -14.29 -20.07 4.22
N MET A 186 -14.75 -20.30 2.98
CA MET A 186 -14.62 -19.34 1.88
C MET A 186 -15.33 -18.01 2.17
N THR A 187 -16.46 -18.04 2.89
CA THR A 187 -17.21 -16.84 3.25
C THR A 187 -16.43 -15.96 4.21
N ILE A 188 -15.83 -16.57 5.24
CA ILE A 188 -15.02 -15.83 6.23
C ILE A 188 -13.76 -15.28 5.55
N LYS A 189 -13.12 -16.07 4.67
CA LYS A 189 -11.97 -15.63 3.88
C LYS A 189 -12.30 -14.41 3.02
N THR A 190 -13.43 -14.45 2.30
CA THR A 190 -13.91 -13.34 1.46
C THR A 190 -14.13 -12.09 2.30
N LEU A 191 -14.84 -12.22 3.43
CA LEU A 191 -15.14 -11.11 4.33
C LEU A 191 -13.85 -10.49 4.89
N LEU A 192 -12.91 -11.32 5.34
CA LEU A 192 -11.63 -10.87 5.87
C LEU A 192 -10.80 -10.15 4.80
N THR A 193 -10.75 -10.71 3.60
CA THR A 193 -10.06 -10.09 2.45
C THR A 193 -10.69 -8.73 2.10
N ALA A 194 -12.02 -8.60 2.19
CA ALA A 194 -12.76 -7.39 1.86
C ALA A 194 -12.69 -6.27 2.92
N ILE A 195 -12.33 -6.61 4.17
CA ILE A 195 -12.22 -5.63 5.26
C ILE A 195 -10.76 -5.31 5.57
N ASN A 196 -9.85 -6.24 5.31
CA ASN A 196 -8.43 -6.10 5.60
C ASN A 196 -7.59 -6.07 4.30
N PRO A 197 -7.00 -4.92 3.93
CA PRO A 197 -6.15 -4.85 2.74
C PRO A 197 -4.86 -5.66 2.91
N GLY A 198 -4.38 -5.90 4.13
CA GLY A 198 -3.23 -6.77 4.37
C GLY A 198 -3.52 -8.20 3.93
N ASN A 199 -4.70 -8.72 4.26
CA ASN A 199 -5.14 -10.04 3.81
C ASN A 199 -5.35 -10.06 2.28
N PHE A 200 -5.91 -8.99 1.69
CA PHE A 200 -5.99 -8.84 0.23
C PHE A 200 -4.62 -8.92 -0.45
N ILE A 201 -3.62 -8.16 0.03
CA ILE A 201 -2.27 -8.13 -0.54
C ILE A 201 -1.61 -9.53 -0.47
N ILE A 202 -1.68 -10.19 0.69
CA ILE A 202 -1.11 -11.54 0.84
C ILE A 202 -1.77 -12.52 -0.12
N ASN A 203 -3.10 -12.54 -0.21
CA ASN A 203 -3.80 -13.44 -1.13
C ASN A 203 -3.44 -13.17 -2.59
N MET A 204 -3.20 -11.91 -2.97
CA MET A 204 -2.70 -11.55 -4.31
C MET A 204 -1.32 -12.16 -4.57
N TYR A 205 -0.38 -12.08 -3.61
CA TYR A 205 0.93 -12.71 -3.76
C TYR A 205 0.86 -14.23 -3.76
N LEU A 206 0.00 -14.84 -2.93
CA LEU A 206 -0.16 -16.29 -2.87
C LEU A 206 -0.65 -16.88 -4.19
N LEU A 207 -1.43 -16.14 -4.98
CA LEU A 207 -1.85 -16.56 -6.33
C LEU A 207 -0.68 -16.65 -7.32
N LEU A 208 0.38 -15.87 -7.11
CA LEU A 208 1.56 -15.84 -7.99
C LEU A 208 2.53 -16.99 -7.68
N ILE A 209 2.34 -17.70 -6.56
CA ILE A 209 3.13 -18.89 -6.24
C ILE A 209 2.76 -20.00 -7.23
N PRO A 210 3.75 -20.61 -7.91
CA PRO A 210 3.50 -21.71 -8.85
C PRO A 210 2.68 -22.84 -8.21
N GLY A 211 1.59 -23.24 -8.85
CA GLY A 211 0.70 -24.32 -8.37
C GLY A 211 -0.36 -23.90 -7.35
N ASN A 212 -0.37 -22.65 -6.87
CA ASN A 212 -1.35 -22.15 -5.90
C ASN A 212 -2.44 -21.25 -6.53
N GLY A 213 -2.34 -20.98 -7.83
CA GLY A 213 -3.27 -20.15 -8.59
C GLY A 213 -4.62 -20.84 -8.81
N ARG A 214 -5.55 -20.69 -7.86
CA ARG A 214 -6.92 -21.17 -8.02
C ARG A 214 -7.82 -20.08 -8.59
N LEU A 215 -8.64 -20.44 -9.57
CA LEU A 215 -9.52 -19.49 -10.29
C LEU A 215 -10.60 -18.89 -9.39
N ASP A 216 -11.09 -19.65 -8.41
CA ASP A 216 -12.04 -19.19 -7.38
C ASP A 216 -11.47 -18.01 -6.56
N ASN A 217 -10.23 -18.13 -6.11
CA ASN A 217 -9.52 -17.08 -5.38
C ASN A 217 -9.26 -15.86 -6.27
N LEU A 218 -8.89 -16.04 -7.54
CA LEU A 218 -8.68 -14.94 -8.48
C LEU A 218 -9.97 -14.14 -8.68
N VAL A 219 -11.10 -14.81 -8.94
CA VAL A 219 -12.39 -14.15 -9.11
C VAL A 219 -12.78 -13.37 -7.85
N MET A 220 -12.61 -13.98 -6.67
CA MET A 220 -12.86 -13.31 -5.39
C MET A 220 -12.03 -12.02 -5.25
N LEU A 221 -10.72 -12.07 -5.52
CA LEU A 221 -9.84 -10.90 -5.40
C LEU A 221 -10.17 -9.81 -6.42
N VAL A 222 -10.54 -10.17 -7.65
CA VAL A 222 -10.98 -9.20 -8.66
C VAL A 222 -12.25 -8.50 -8.22
N VAL A 223 -13.23 -9.23 -7.67
CA VAL A 223 -14.47 -8.64 -7.13
C VAL A 223 -14.16 -7.69 -5.98
N VAL A 224 -13.32 -8.09 -5.02
CA VAL A 224 -12.91 -7.23 -3.91
C VAL A 224 -12.19 -5.98 -4.41
N ALA A 225 -11.28 -6.10 -5.38
CA ALA A 225 -10.59 -4.97 -5.98
C ALA A 225 -11.55 -3.98 -6.67
N ILE A 226 -12.54 -4.48 -7.42
CA ILE A 226 -13.56 -3.64 -8.05
C ILE A 226 -14.37 -2.88 -6.98
N VAL A 227 -14.76 -3.55 -5.90
CA VAL A 227 -15.47 -2.92 -4.78
C VAL A 227 -14.61 -1.83 -4.14
N TYR A 228 -13.32 -2.09 -3.90
CA TYR A 228 -12.38 -1.10 -3.35
C TYR A 228 -12.30 0.14 -4.24
N LEU A 229 -12.13 -0.04 -5.55
CA LEU A 229 -12.06 1.07 -6.50
C LEU A 229 -13.38 1.86 -6.58
N ALA A 230 -14.51 1.16 -6.65
CA ALA A 230 -15.83 1.78 -6.80
C ALA A 230 -16.23 2.63 -5.58
N VAL A 231 -16.17 2.04 -4.38
CA VAL A 231 -16.55 2.72 -3.13
C VAL A 231 -15.64 3.92 -2.90
N SER A 232 -14.35 3.74 -3.08
CA SER A 232 -13.36 4.77 -2.78
C SER A 232 -13.39 5.93 -3.76
N ASN A 233 -13.71 5.69 -5.03
CA ASN A 233 -13.89 6.76 -6.01
C ASN A 233 -15.12 7.65 -5.72
N ILE A 234 -16.15 7.10 -5.05
CA ILE A 234 -17.29 7.87 -4.53
C ILE A 234 -16.86 8.67 -3.28
N VAL A 235 -16.04 8.09 -2.43
CA VAL A 235 -15.54 8.73 -1.21
C VAL A 235 -14.63 9.92 -1.54
N ILE A 236 -13.69 9.76 -2.47
CA ILE A 236 -12.78 10.83 -2.89
C ILE A 236 -13.54 12.00 -3.52
N SER A 237 -14.63 11.77 -4.27
CA SER A 237 -15.43 12.88 -4.79
C SER A 237 -16.18 13.63 -3.69
N ARG A 238 -16.59 12.92 -2.62
CA ARG A 238 -17.33 13.47 -1.48
C ARG A 238 -16.45 13.95 -0.32
N MET A 239 -15.13 13.83 -0.38
CA MET A 239 -14.26 14.20 0.74
C MET A 239 -14.42 15.67 1.16
N SER A 240 -14.40 15.95 2.46
CA SER A 240 -14.44 17.31 2.98
C SER A 240 -13.19 18.08 2.56
N LEU A 241 -13.40 19.33 2.11
CA LEU A 241 -12.31 20.26 1.83
C LEU A 241 -11.89 21.05 3.08
N ASN A 242 -12.76 21.11 4.10
CA ASN A 242 -12.51 21.86 5.32
C ASN A 242 -11.63 21.07 6.27
N SER A 243 -10.68 21.77 6.91
CA SER A 243 -10.00 21.23 8.08
C SER A 243 -11.02 20.92 9.18
N ALA A 244 -10.82 19.81 9.88
CA ALA A 244 -11.63 19.46 11.05
C ALA A 244 -11.36 20.40 12.25
N THR A 245 -10.42 21.34 12.14
CA THR A 245 -10.05 22.29 13.22
C THR A 245 -10.82 23.62 13.19
N THR A 246 -11.66 23.89 12.17
CA THR A 246 -12.46 25.13 12.11
C THR A 246 -13.83 25.01 12.77
N CYS A 247 -13.88 24.50 13.99
CA CYS A 247 -14.98 24.70 14.93
C CYS A 247 -14.38 25.10 16.29
N ALA A 248 -14.16 26.39 16.45
CA ALA A 248 -14.14 27.11 17.71
C ALA A 248 -14.78 28.47 17.44
#